data_AF-A0A4P5VRA2-F1
#
_entry.id   AF-A0A4P5VRA2-F1
#
_cell.length_a   1.000
_cell.length_b   1.000
_cell.length_c   1.000
_cell.angle_alpha   90.00
_cell.angle_beta   90.00
_cell.angle_gamma   90.00
#
_symmetry.space_group_name_H-M   'P 1'
#
loop_
_entity.id
_entity.type
_entity.pdbx_description
1 polymer ?
#
loop_
_entity_poly.entity_id
_entity_poly.type
_entity_poly.pdbx_seq_one_letter_code
_entity_poly.pdbx_strand_id
1 'polypeptide(L)'
;MPFSLGPMTNHWLPTLAALAAIALPATAAPMDVSVPVQQLSEELRQVWSADPLTRNWPYPDVVLLPADQRALVVCPTAAGAGAVPATSAVFCPTTGKVLLDRKWLVKDVQQRYGNWGLAYWIATGLGQAIREKAALPGPALSLAGANLQANCLAGLLLYQRPGLRPGTPKQWLSPAFNAYAAGDAGTQGMPGQRAYALLSGLGGTASSCASTAIAALSTNSVPDPALLKELAEDADNRATAIQRQFSPENLLPRTPRNLQQGLAI
;
A
#
# COMPACT_ATOMS: atom_id res chain seq x y z
N MET A 1 -38.28 -47.42 66.18
CA MET A 1 -37.89 -48.64 65.43
C MET A 1 -39.03 -48.96 64.46
N PRO A 2 -38.86 -49.57 63.27
CA PRO A 2 -37.69 -49.77 62.40
C PRO A 2 -37.97 -49.32 60.92
N PHE A 3 -37.02 -49.64 60.05
CA PHE A 3 -36.97 -49.56 58.58
C PHE A 3 -38.25 -49.82 57.77
N SER A 4 -38.34 -49.22 56.56
CA SER A 4 -38.58 -50.01 55.33
C SER A 4 -38.25 -49.24 54.03
N LEU A 5 -37.68 -49.97 53.07
CA LEU A 5 -37.31 -49.58 51.71
C LEU A 5 -38.53 -49.64 50.76
N GLY A 6 -38.51 -48.86 49.68
CA GLY A 6 -39.44 -49.03 48.54
C GLY A 6 -39.05 -48.22 47.30
N PRO A 7 -39.38 -48.65 46.09
CA PRO A 7 -38.42 -48.73 44.98
C PRO A 7 -38.59 -47.71 43.85
N MET A 8 -37.55 -47.68 43.00
CA MET A 8 -37.46 -47.01 41.71
C MET A 8 -38.63 -47.33 40.77
N THR A 9 -39.15 -46.30 40.09
CA THR A 9 -39.85 -46.46 38.82
C THR A 9 -39.36 -45.43 37.79
N ASN A 10 -38.90 -45.98 36.67
CA ASN A 10 -38.42 -45.30 35.46
C ASN A 10 -39.59 -44.68 34.69
N HIS A 11 -39.54 -43.37 34.44
CA HIS A 11 -40.39 -42.72 33.43
C HIS A 11 -39.53 -41.93 32.44
N TRP A 12 -39.16 -42.65 31.36
CA TRP A 12 -39.15 -42.24 29.96
C TRP A 12 -39.31 -40.73 29.68
N LEU A 13 -38.21 -40.07 29.33
CA LEU A 13 -38.22 -38.80 28.62
C LEU A 13 -38.27 -39.08 27.11
N PRO A 14 -39.19 -38.47 26.34
CA PRO A 14 -39.19 -38.57 24.89
C PRO A 14 -38.01 -37.78 24.33
N THR A 15 -37.16 -38.46 23.57
CA THR A 15 -36.04 -37.88 22.83
C THR A 15 -36.59 -36.93 21.76
N LEU A 16 -36.55 -35.62 22.04
CA LEU A 16 -36.70 -34.60 21.01
C LEU A 16 -35.48 -34.68 20.09
N ALA A 17 -35.63 -35.36 18.96
CA ALA A 17 -34.69 -35.31 17.86
C ALA A 17 -34.71 -33.90 17.26
N ALA A 18 -33.91 -33.00 17.84
CA ALA A 18 -33.59 -31.74 17.22
C ALA A 18 -32.77 -32.05 15.96
N LEU A 19 -33.41 -31.90 14.79
CA LEU A 19 -32.72 -31.79 13.50
C LEU A 19 -31.79 -30.58 13.58
N ALA A 20 -30.53 -30.82 13.96
CA ALA A 20 -29.45 -29.89 13.73
C ALA A 20 -29.25 -29.81 12.21
N ALA A 21 -29.86 -28.80 11.58
CA ALA A 21 -29.50 -28.40 10.24
C ALA A 21 -28.01 -27.99 10.28
N ILE A 22 -27.13 -28.88 9.83
CA ILE A 22 -25.72 -28.59 9.61
C ILE A 22 -25.67 -27.58 8.48
N ALA A 23 -25.65 -26.29 8.83
CA ALA A 23 -25.29 -25.24 7.90
C ALA A 23 -23.84 -25.50 7.48
N LEU A 24 -23.67 -26.11 6.31
CA LEU A 24 -22.36 -26.16 5.65
C LEU A 24 -21.83 -24.72 5.57
N PRO A 25 -20.59 -24.46 5.98
CA PRO A 25 -20.03 -23.12 5.88
C PRO A 25 -20.09 -22.73 4.40
N ALA A 26 -20.86 -21.69 4.08
CA ALA A 26 -20.83 -21.08 2.77
C ALA A 26 -19.37 -20.75 2.47
N THR A 27 -18.76 -21.46 1.53
CA THR A 27 -17.45 -21.11 1.00
C THR A 27 -17.58 -19.75 0.37
N ALA A 28 -17.20 -18.71 1.12
CA ALA A 28 -17.19 -17.35 0.61
C ALA A 28 -16.41 -17.36 -0.70
N ALA A 29 -17.07 -16.95 -1.79
CA ALA A 29 -16.42 -16.85 -3.08
C ALA A 29 -15.14 -16.01 -2.93
N PRO A 30 -14.02 -16.40 -3.56
CA PRO A 30 -12.77 -15.65 -3.45
C PRO A 30 -13.02 -14.20 -3.83
N MET A 31 -12.57 -13.28 -2.95
CA MET A 31 -12.76 -11.85 -3.16
C MET A 31 -12.11 -11.41 -4.47
N ASP A 32 -12.92 -10.95 -5.42
CA ASP A 32 -12.43 -10.48 -6.71
C ASP A 32 -12.00 -9.01 -6.61
N VAL A 33 -10.70 -8.77 -6.78
CA VAL A 33 -10.11 -7.43 -6.82
C VAL A 33 -9.99 -6.88 -8.24
N SER A 34 -10.42 -7.61 -9.28
CA SER A 34 -10.32 -7.17 -10.67
C SER A 34 -11.08 -5.85 -10.93
N VAL A 35 -12.33 -5.79 -10.50
CA VAL A 35 -13.20 -4.61 -10.64
C VAL A 35 -12.63 -3.38 -9.93
N PRO A 36 -12.28 -3.42 -8.62
CA PRO A 36 -11.68 -2.25 -7.98
C PRO A 36 -10.33 -1.88 -8.60
N VAL A 37 -9.48 -2.84 -9.00
CA VAL A 37 -8.22 -2.52 -9.70
C VAL A 37 -8.49 -1.76 -11.00
N GLN A 38 -9.46 -2.19 -11.80
CA GLN A 38 -9.83 -1.53 -13.05
C GLN A 38 -10.35 -0.11 -12.82
N GLN A 39 -11.27 0.06 -11.85
CA GLN A 39 -11.81 1.38 -11.49
C GLN A 39 -10.71 2.34 -11.03
N LEU A 40 -9.86 1.88 -10.11
CA LEU A 40 -8.74 2.65 -9.58
C LEU A 40 -7.72 3.03 -10.66
N SER A 41 -7.45 2.12 -11.60
CA SER A 41 -6.59 2.42 -12.74
C SER A 41 -7.19 3.49 -13.65
N GLU A 42 -8.49 3.48 -13.90
CA GLU A 42 -9.14 4.50 -14.74
C GLU A 42 -9.11 5.88 -14.07
N GLU A 43 -9.33 5.94 -12.76
CA GLU A 43 -9.24 7.20 -12.01
C GLU A 43 -7.81 7.75 -12.00
N LEU A 44 -6.81 6.89 -11.83
CA LEU A 44 -5.40 7.29 -11.92
C LEU A 44 -4.99 7.68 -13.35
N ARG A 45 -5.61 7.09 -14.38
CA ARG A 45 -5.43 7.50 -15.77
C ARG A 45 -5.94 8.93 -16.01
N GLN A 46 -7.04 9.32 -15.39
CA GLN A 46 -7.55 10.70 -15.47
C GLN A 46 -6.57 11.69 -14.83
N VAL A 47 -5.98 11.34 -13.67
CA VAL A 47 -4.92 12.15 -13.05
C VAL A 47 -3.70 12.24 -13.97
N TRP A 48 -3.26 11.11 -14.53
CA TRP A 48 -2.11 11.04 -15.43
C TRP A 48 -2.30 11.89 -16.70
N SER A 49 -3.48 11.88 -17.30
CA SER A 49 -3.77 12.64 -18.52
C SER A 49 -3.98 14.12 -18.26
N ALA A 50 -4.38 14.51 -17.04
CA ALA A 50 -4.53 15.90 -16.65
C ALA A 50 -3.21 16.56 -16.23
N ASP A 51 -2.24 15.80 -15.72
CA ASP A 51 -0.99 16.36 -15.20
C ASP A 51 -0.04 16.83 -16.32
N PRO A 52 0.53 18.06 -16.23
CA PRO A 52 1.40 18.62 -17.27
C PRO A 52 2.63 17.77 -17.62
N LEU A 53 3.18 17.02 -16.66
CA LEU A 53 4.34 16.17 -16.86
C LEU A 53 3.98 14.92 -17.66
N THR A 54 2.88 14.26 -17.30
CA THR A 54 2.53 12.93 -17.80
C THR A 54 1.51 12.94 -18.95
N ARG A 55 0.79 14.05 -19.19
CA ARG A 55 -0.29 14.14 -20.20
C ARG A 55 0.11 13.74 -21.62
N ASN A 56 1.40 13.87 -21.97
CA ASN A 56 1.92 13.54 -23.29
C ASN A 56 2.57 12.14 -23.33
N TRP A 57 2.54 11.39 -22.23
CA TRP A 57 3.10 10.05 -22.15
C TRP A 57 1.97 9.01 -22.21
N PRO A 58 2.18 7.86 -22.90
CA PRO A 58 1.22 6.78 -22.83
C PRO A 58 1.09 6.31 -21.38
N TYR A 59 -0.16 6.19 -20.93
CA TYR A 59 -0.51 5.65 -19.62
C TYR A 59 -0.11 4.16 -19.57
N PRO A 60 0.67 3.73 -18.57
CA PRO A 60 1.00 2.32 -18.40
C PRO A 60 -0.26 1.46 -18.17
N ASP A 61 -0.44 0.39 -18.94
CA ASP A 61 -1.51 -0.56 -18.66
C ASP A 61 -1.30 -1.22 -17.29
N VAL A 62 -2.34 -1.24 -16.48
CA VAL A 62 -2.33 -1.87 -15.15
C VAL A 62 -2.89 -3.29 -15.29
N VAL A 63 -2.02 -4.29 -15.09
CA VAL A 63 -2.34 -5.70 -15.32
C VAL A 63 -2.30 -6.48 -14.01
N LEU A 64 -3.44 -7.04 -13.65
CA LEU A 64 -3.56 -7.98 -12.55
C LEU A 64 -3.15 -9.38 -13.01
N LEU A 65 -2.03 -9.88 -12.50
CA LEU A 65 -1.49 -11.17 -12.92
C LEU A 65 -2.37 -12.35 -12.44
N PRO A 66 -2.25 -13.52 -13.09
CA PRO A 66 -2.74 -14.78 -12.54
C PRO A 66 -2.20 -15.06 -11.13
N ALA A 67 -2.96 -15.79 -10.30
CA ALA A 67 -2.66 -15.97 -8.88
C ALA A 67 -1.37 -16.76 -8.59
N ASP A 68 -0.88 -17.52 -9.57
CA ASP A 68 0.34 -18.32 -9.57
C ASP A 68 1.56 -17.55 -10.08
N GLN A 69 1.36 -16.36 -10.67
CA GLN A 69 2.43 -15.52 -11.18
C GLN A 69 2.85 -14.44 -10.18
N ARG A 70 4.10 -13.99 -10.34
CA ARG A 70 4.67 -12.87 -9.58
C ARG A 70 5.26 -11.82 -10.52
N ALA A 71 5.04 -10.57 -10.20
CA ALA A 71 5.37 -9.42 -11.02
C ALA A 71 6.87 -9.30 -11.27
N LEU A 72 7.69 -9.54 -10.24
CA LEU A 72 9.16 -9.54 -10.36
C LEU A 72 9.73 -10.73 -11.15
N VAL A 73 8.98 -11.84 -11.24
CA VAL A 73 9.38 -13.00 -12.05
C VAL A 73 9.05 -12.72 -13.52
N VAL A 74 7.86 -12.17 -13.79
CA VAL A 74 7.42 -11.80 -15.14
C VAL A 74 8.19 -10.61 -15.69
N CYS A 75 8.58 -9.68 -14.82
CA CYS A 75 9.42 -8.54 -15.16
C CYS A 75 10.67 -8.48 -14.30
N PRO A 76 11.75 -9.18 -14.69
CA PRO A 76 13.04 -9.01 -14.06
C PRO A 76 13.57 -7.62 -14.38
N THR A 77 13.37 -6.67 -13.47
CA THR A 77 14.03 -5.36 -13.54
C THR A 77 15.54 -5.54 -13.39
N ALA A 78 16.35 -4.65 -13.99
CA ALA A 78 17.81 -4.73 -13.97
C ALA A 78 18.46 -4.72 -12.57
N ALA A 79 17.67 -4.56 -11.50
CA ALA A 79 18.06 -4.80 -10.11
C ALA A 79 18.20 -6.32 -9.82
N GLY A 80 19.13 -6.99 -10.51
CA GLY A 80 19.82 -8.22 -10.10
C GLY A 80 18.98 -9.48 -9.84
N ALA A 81 19.48 -10.60 -10.35
CA ALA A 81 19.06 -11.96 -9.99
C ALA A 81 19.45 -12.35 -8.53
N GLY A 82 19.15 -11.47 -7.56
CA GLY A 82 19.16 -11.76 -6.13
C GLY A 82 17.72 -11.81 -5.61
N ALA A 83 17.53 -12.22 -4.35
CA ALA A 83 16.22 -12.25 -3.71
C ALA A 83 15.63 -10.82 -3.57
N VAL A 84 15.06 -10.29 -4.65
CA VAL A 84 14.29 -9.05 -4.62
C VAL A 84 13.03 -9.32 -3.79
N PRO A 85 12.74 -8.49 -2.78
CA PRO A 85 11.57 -8.69 -1.93
C PRO A 85 10.29 -8.78 -2.75
N ALA A 86 9.36 -9.64 -2.34
CA ALA A 86 8.04 -9.68 -2.97
C ALA A 86 7.40 -8.28 -2.92
N THR A 87 7.04 -7.74 -4.08
CA THR A 87 6.30 -6.48 -4.21
C THR A 87 4.93 -6.75 -4.79
N SER A 88 3.91 -5.99 -4.37
CA SER A 88 2.57 -6.18 -4.91
C SER A 88 2.36 -5.45 -6.25
N ALA A 89 3.30 -4.59 -6.65
CA ALA A 89 3.27 -3.89 -7.94
C ALA A 89 4.68 -3.58 -8.46
N VAL A 90 4.89 -3.76 -9.76
CA VAL A 90 6.13 -3.33 -10.45
C VAL A 90 5.80 -2.72 -11.80
N PHE A 91 6.46 -1.62 -12.17
CA PHE A 91 6.51 -1.16 -13.55
C PHE A 91 7.54 -1.95 -14.33
N CYS A 92 7.14 -2.44 -15.49
CA CYS A 92 7.98 -3.22 -16.37
C CYS A 92 8.42 -2.40 -17.60
N PRO A 93 9.68 -1.92 -17.66
CA PRO A 93 10.12 -1.04 -18.74
C PRO A 93 10.02 -1.67 -20.12
N THR A 94 10.27 -2.99 -20.23
CA THR A 94 10.24 -3.72 -21.51
C THR A 94 8.86 -3.80 -22.14
N THR A 95 7.80 -3.78 -21.31
CA THR A 95 6.41 -3.86 -21.79
C THR A 95 5.63 -2.56 -21.60
N GLY A 96 6.17 -1.61 -20.83
CA GLY A 96 5.49 -0.37 -20.46
C GLY A 96 4.29 -0.57 -19.54
N LYS A 97 4.20 -1.71 -18.83
CA LYS A 97 3.03 -2.08 -18.01
C LYS A 97 3.32 -2.00 -16.51
N VAL A 98 2.29 -1.74 -15.71
CA VAL A 98 2.32 -1.96 -14.26
C VAL A 98 1.72 -3.34 -13.99
N LEU A 99 2.53 -4.26 -13.49
CA LEU A 99 2.13 -5.62 -13.17
C LEU A 99 1.82 -5.73 -11.68
N LEU A 100 0.70 -6.36 -11.33
CA LEU A 100 0.20 -6.49 -9.97
C LEU A 100 0.09 -7.95 -9.54
N ASP A 101 0.57 -8.27 -8.33
CA ASP A 101 0.48 -9.61 -7.75
C ASP A 101 -0.90 -9.85 -7.15
N ARG A 102 -1.74 -10.62 -7.84
CA ARG A 102 -3.11 -10.91 -7.39
C ARG A 102 -3.16 -11.53 -6.00
N LYS A 103 -2.33 -12.53 -5.73
CA LYS A 103 -2.35 -13.25 -4.44
C LYS A 103 -2.10 -12.30 -3.25
N TRP A 104 -1.13 -11.41 -3.38
CA TRP A 104 -0.76 -10.44 -2.34
C TRP A 104 -1.78 -9.30 -2.24
N LEU A 105 -2.28 -8.80 -3.38
CA LEU A 105 -3.31 -7.77 -3.38
C LEU A 105 -4.61 -8.23 -2.72
N VAL A 106 -5.07 -9.45 -3.00
CA VAL A 106 -6.29 -10.00 -2.38
C VAL A 106 -6.08 -10.23 -0.88
N LYS A 107 -5.01 -10.94 -0.50
CA LYS A 107 -4.83 -11.42 0.88
C LYS A 107 -4.34 -10.34 1.84
N ASP A 108 -3.35 -9.56 1.43
CA ASP A 108 -2.60 -8.70 2.36
C ASP A 108 -2.91 -7.21 2.21
N VAL A 109 -3.46 -6.82 1.06
CA VAL A 109 -3.75 -5.40 0.77
C VAL A 109 -5.23 -5.10 0.89
N GLN A 110 -6.09 -5.72 0.09
CA GLN A 110 -7.51 -5.40 0.05
C GLN A 110 -8.19 -5.68 1.38
N GLN A 111 -7.90 -6.82 2.01
CA GLN A 111 -8.47 -7.16 3.32
C GLN A 111 -8.04 -6.20 4.44
N ARG A 112 -6.83 -5.61 4.37
CA ARG A 112 -6.27 -4.78 5.44
C ARG A 112 -6.49 -3.29 5.23
N TYR A 113 -6.47 -2.82 3.99
CA TYR A 113 -6.44 -1.40 3.64
C TYR A 113 -7.50 -1.01 2.61
N GLY A 114 -8.28 -1.97 2.10
CA GLY A 114 -9.31 -1.75 1.08
C GLY A 114 -8.76 -1.06 -0.17
N ASN A 115 -9.63 -0.30 -0.84
CA ASN A 115 -9.33 0.36 -2.10
C ASN A 115 -8.16 1.36 -1.99
N TRP A 116 -7.88 1.90 -0.79
CA TRP A 116 -6.71 2.75 -0.59
C TRP A 116 -5.40 1.98 -0.74
N GLY A 117 -5.32 0.78 -0.18
CA GLY A 117 -4.15 -0.07 -0.35
C GLY A 117 -3.92 -0.47 -1.82
N LEU A 118 -5.01 -0.81 -2.53
CA LEU A 118 -4.91 -1.10 -3.97
C LEU A 118 -4.42 0.12 -4.76
N ALA A 119 -4.99 1.30 -4.50
CA ALA A 119 -4.59 2.53 -5.16
C ALA A 119 -3.13 2.89 -4.88
N TYR A 120 -2.68 2.71 -3.64
CA TYR A 120 -1.27 2.90 -3.26
C TYR A 120 -0.32 2.03 -4.09
N TRP A 121 -0.63 0.75 -4.29
CA TRP A 121 0.22 -0.13 -5.07
C TRP A 121 0.21 0.20 -6.56
N ILE A 122 -0.96 0.50 -7.13
CA ILE A 122 -1.06 0.96 -8.52
C ILE A 122 -0.25 2.26 -8.71
N ALA A 123 -0.46 3.23 -7.82
CA ALA A 123 0.23 4.52 -7.86
C ALA A 123 1.75 4.39 -7.65
N THR A 124 2.21 3.44 -6.83
CA THR A 124 3.65 3.14 -6.68
C THR A 124 4.24 2.58 -7.98
N GLY A 125 3.53 1.68 -8.66
CA GLY A 125 3.93 1.20 -10.00
C GLY A 125 3.97 2.34 -11.02
N LEU A 126 2.96 3.20 -11.05
CA LEU A 126 2.97 4.40 -11.92
C LEU A 126 4.10 5.37 -11.55
N GLY A 127 4.42 5.51 -10.27
CA GLY A 127 5.56 6.28 -9.78
C GLY A 127 6.89 5.75 -10.33
N GLN A 128 7.07 4.43 -10.38
CA GLN A 128 8.23 3.82 -11.04
C GLN A 128 8.26 4.13 -12.54
N ALA A 129 7.12 4.12 -13.22
CA ALA A 129 7.02 4.51 -14.63
C ALA A 129 7.42 5.97 -14.88
N ILE A 130 7.00 6.88 -13.98
CA ILE A 130 7.40 8.29 -14.03
C ILE A 130 8.91 8.41 -13.87
N ARG A 131 9.52 7.71 -12.91
CA ARG A 131 10.98 7.75 -12.70
C ARG A 131 11.78 7.25 -13.91
N GLU A 132 11.28 6.21 -14.58
CA GLU A 132 11.94 5.65 -15.76
C GLU A 132 11.89 6.62 -16.95
N LYS A 133 10.76 7.33 -17.12
CA LYS A 133 10.54 8.23 -18.26
C LYS A 133 11.05 9.65 -18.03
N ALA A 134 10.84 10.17 -16.81
CA ALA A 134 11.30 11.48 -16.42
C ALA A 134 12.80 11.33 -16.15
N ALA A 135 13.64 11.90 -17.01
CA ALA A 135 15.06 12.07 -16.71
C ALA A 135 15.21 13.08 -15.55
N LEU A 136 14.89 12.63 -14.33
CA LEU A 136 14.81 13.49 -13.16
C LEU A 136 16.21 13.98 -12.81
N PRO A 137 16.44 15.31 -12.78
CA PRO A 137 17.73 15.85 -12.42
C PRO A 137 18.09 15.47 -10.98
N GLY A 138 19.39 15.26 -10.72
CA GLY A 138 19.91 14.99 -9.39
C GLY A 138 20.81 13.75 -9.32
N PRO A 139 21.19 13.33 -8.10
CA PRO A 139 22.10 12.21 -7.92
C PRO A 139 21.45 10.89 -8.37
N ALA A 140 22.28 9.95 -8.80
CA ALA A 140 21.86 8.56 -8.95
C ALA A 140 21.38 8.03 -7.59
N LEU A 141 20.17 7.49 -7.56
CA LEU A 141 19.57 6.94 -6.35
C LEU A 141 20.01 5.49 -6.14
N SER A 142 20.20 5.11 -4.87
CA SER A 142 20.29 3.71 -4.46
C SER A 142 18.98 2.98 -4.77
N LEU A 143 18.96 1.64 -4.68
CA LEU A 143 17.71 0.88 -4.83
C LEU A 143 16.63 1.34 -3.84
N ALA A 144 17.01 1.53 -2.56
CA ALA A 144 16.12 2.10 -1.56
C ALA A 144 15.63 3.51 -1.96
N GLY A 145 16.53 4.41 -2.38
CA GLY A 145 16.16 5.74 -2.85
C GLY A 145 15.20 5.69 -4.04
N ALA A 146 15.43 4.80 -5.00
CA ALA A 146 14.57 4.60 -6.15
C ALA A 146 13.15 4.19 -5.74
N ASN A 147 13.01 3.29 -4.77
CA ASN A 147 11.70 2.93 -4.24
C ASN A 147 11.05 4.06 -3.42
N LEU A 148 11.83 4.77 -2.59
CA LEU A 148 11.33 5.93 -1.84
C LEU A 148 10.81 7.02 -2.79
N GLN A 149 11.49 7.29 -3.90
CA GLN A 149 11.00 8.23 -4.91
C GLN A 149 9.70 7.74 -5.55
N ALA A 150 9.56 6.44 -5.82
CA ALA A 150 8.30 5.88 -6.33
C ALA A 150 7.14 6.04 -5.32
N ASN A 151 7.39 5.84 -4.03
CA ASN A 151 6.42 6.08 -2.95
C ASN A 151 6.00 7.56 -2.90
N CYS A 152 6.96 8.48 -3.06
CA CYS A 152 6.67 9.91 -3.09
C CYS A 152 5.81 10.28 -4.31
N LEU A 153 6.15 9.80 -5.49
CA LEU A 153 5.37 10.02 -6.71
C LEU A 153 3.96 9.40 -6.62
N ALA A 154 3.84 8.24 -5.96
CA ALA A 154 2.53 7.66 -5.64
C ALA A 154 1.69 8.62 -4.80
N GLY A 155 2.28 9.27 -3.80
CA GLY A 155 1.62 10.30 -2.99
C GLY A 155 1.08 11.45 -3.82
N LEU A 156 1.85 11.94 -4.80
CA LEU A 156 1.41 13.02 -5.70
C LEU A 156 0.22 12.58 -6.56
N LEU A 157 0.26 11.37 -7.12
CA LEU A 157 -0.84 10.83 -7.93
C LEU A 157 -2.11 10.64 -7.08
N LEU A 158 -1.98 10.10 -5.87
CA LEU A 158 -3.10 9.88 -4.97
C LEU A 158 -3.67 11.19 -4.42
N TYR A 159 -2.83 12.18 -4.18
CA TYR A 159 -3.26 13.50 -3.71
C TYR A 159 -4.22 14.17 -4.71
N GLN A 160 -3.89 14.07 -6.01
CA GLN A 160 -4.67 14.63 -7.10
C GLN A 160 -6.00 13.90 -7.36
N ARG A 161 -6.29 12.81 -6.65
CA ARG A 161 -7.55 12.10 -6.75
C ARG A 161 -8.52 12.50 -5.62
N PRO A 162 -9.46 13.43 -5.85
CA PRO A 162 -10.50 13.74 -4.87
C PRO A 162 -11.44 12.53 -4.71
N GLY A 163 -11.70 12.11 -3.47
CA GLY A 163 -12.70 11.08 -3.14
C GLY A 163 -12.15 9.75 -2.62
N LEU A 164 -10.86 9.45 -2.83
CA LEU A 164 -10.22 8.30 -2.20
C LEU A 164 -9.32 8.76 -1.06
N ARG A 165 -9.92 9.01 0.10
CA ARG A 165 -9.19 9.28 1.33
C ARG A 165 -9.71 8.37 2.43
N PRO A 166 -8.88 7.53 3.05
CA PRO A 166 -9.26 6.81 4.25
C PRO A 166 -9.68 7.78 5.36
N GLY A 167 -10.48 7.30 6.32
CA GLY A 167 -11.00 8.15 7.39
C GLY A 167 -9.91 8.80 8.24
N THR A 168 -8.87 8.04 8.64
CA THR A 168 -7.78 8.58 9.48
C THR A 168 -6.47 8.70 8.70
N PRO A 169 -5.65 9.72 8.97
CA PRO A 169 -4.34 9.84 8.35
C PRO A 169 -3.39 8.65 8.53
N LYS A 170 -3.46 7.94 9.66
CA LYS A 170 -2.67 6.71 9.86
C LYS A 170 -3.02 5.64 8.82
N GLN A 171 -4.28 5.56 8.40
CA GLN A 171 -4.69 4.66 7.33
C GLN A 171 -4.11 5.07 5.97
N TRP A 172 -3.75 6.34 5.78
CA TRP A 172 -3.13 6.82 4.53
C TRP A 172 -1.72 6.23 4.37
N LEU A 173 -0.97 6.20 5.47
CA LEU A 173 0.43 5.74 5.48
C LEU A 173 0.58 4.24 5.74
N SER A 174 -0.48 3.58 6.19
CA SER A 174 -0.47 2.17 6.59
C SER A 174 0.08 1.22 5.51
N PRO A 175 -0.31 1.35 4.22
CA PRO A 175 0.29 0.56 3.14
C PRO A 175 1.80 0.78 3.01
N ALA A 176 2.28 2.04 3.04
CA ALA A 176 3.70 2.36 2.88
C ALA A 176 4.56 1.77 4.01
N PHE A 177 4.09 1.87 5.24
CA PHE A 177 4.77 1.25 6.37
C PHE A 177 4.83 -0.29 6.24
N ASN A 178 3.74 -0.95 5.81
CA ASN A 178 3.59 -2.43 5.79
C ASN A 178 3.99 -3.09 4.47
N ALA A 179 4.38 -2.32 3.46
CA ALA A 179 4.59 -2.82 2.11
C ALA A 179 5.64 -3.93 1.99
N TYR A 180 6.65 -3.91 2.87
CA TYR A 180 7.82 -4.80 2.83
C TYR A 180 8.29 -5.17 4.24
N ALA A 181 9.01 -6.29 4.36
CA ALA A 181 9.59 -6.71 5.63
C ALA A 181 10.73 -5.77 6.05
N ALA A 182 11.03 -5.72 7.34
CA ALA A 182 12.11 -4.87 7.87
C ALA A 182 13.49 -5.23 7.27
N GLY A 183 13.73 -6.52 6.99
CA GLY A 183 14.97 -7.00 6.36
C GLY A 183 15.20 -6.48 4.93
N ASP A 184 14.18 -5.92 4.29
CA ASP A 184 14.25 -5.43 2.92
C ASP A 184 14.70 -3.96 2.82
N ALA A 185 15.02 -3.32 3.95
CA ALA A 185 15.30 -1.89 4.03
C ALA A 185 16.39 -1.41 3.05
N GLY A 186 17.41 -2.23 2.77
CA GLY A 186 18.47 -1.90 1.82
C GLY A 186 18.00 -1.72 0.37
N THR A 187 16.85 -2.29 0.00
CA THR A 187 16.27 -2.16 -1.35
C THR A 187 14.97 -1.37 -1.37
N GLN A 188 14.24 -1.32 -0.25
CA GLN A 188 12.90 -0.71 -0.19
C GLN A 188 12.84 0.57 0.65
N GLY A 189 13.92 0.92 1.37
CA GLY A 189 13.91 1.93 2.42
C GLY A 189 13.25 1.40 3.71
N MET A 190 13.51 2.05 4.84
CA MET A 190 12.87 1.70 6.13
C MET A 190 11.38 2.06 6.12
N PRO A 191 10.52 1.39 6.93
CA PRO A 191 9.09 1.71 7.02
C PRO A 191 8.79 3.20 7.23
N GLY A 192 9.47 3.86 8.18
CA GLY A 192 9.31 5.30 8.44
C GLY A 192 9.71 6.17 7.24
N GLN A 193 10.76 5.79 6.51
CA GLN A 193 11.17 6.49 5.29
C GLN A 193 10.13 6.36 4.18
N ARG A 194 9.56 5.16 3.98
CA ARG A 194 8.50 4.94 2.96
C ARG A 194 7.26 5.78 3.26
N ALA A 195 6.85 5.80 4.53
CA ALA A 195 5.72 6.64 4.96
C ALA A 195 6.02 8.13 4.82
N TYR A 196 7.23 8.59 5.17
CA TYR A 196 7.64 9.98 4.97
C TYR A 196 7.65 10.35 3.48
N ALA A 197 8.14 9.46 2.61
CA ALA A 197 8.12 9.67 1.16
C ALA A 197 6.68 9.81 0.63
N LEU A 198 5.80 8.86 0.95
CA LEU A 198 4.39 8.93 0.59
C LEU A 198 3.74 10.23 1.10
N LEU A 199 4.00 10.59 2.35
CA LEU A 199 3.47 11.80 2.96
C LEU A 199 3.97 13.08 2.28
N SER A 200 5.24 13.09 1.85
CA SER A 200 5.82 14.20 1.09
C SER A 200 5.09 14.41 -0.23
N GLY A 201 4.76 13.31 -0.93
CA GLY A 201 3.94 13.36 -2.14
C GLY A 201 2.50 13.80 -1.89
N LEU A 202 1.92 13.42 -0.75
CA LEU A 202 0.61 13.90 -0.30
C LEU A 202 0.64 15.38 0.13
N GLY A 203 1.83 15.98 0.18
CA GLY A 203 2.06 17.38 0.55
C GLY A 203 2.02 17.65 2.06
N GLY A 204 2.15 16.61 2.88
CA GLY A 204 2.17 16.68 4.34
C GLY A 204 3.55 16.91 4.96
N THR A 205 4.58 17.16 4.15
CA THR A 205 5.94 17.54 4.62
C THR A 205 6.48 18.75 3.84
N ALA A 206 7.55 19.35 4.35
CA ALA A 206 8.30 20.38 3.62
C ALA A 206 9.21 19.80 2.52
N SER A 207 9.31 18.47 2.41
CA SER A 207 10.14 17.79 1.41
C SER A 207 9.44 17.68 0.03
N SER A 208 10.13 17.07 -0.92
CA SER A 208 9.71 16.85 -2.30
C SER A 208 10.02 15.44 -2.78
N CYS A 209 9.65 15.14 -4.03
CA CYS A 209 10.01 13.89 -4.71
C CYS A 209 11.27 14.03 -5.59
N ALA A 210 11.99 15.16 -5.52
CA ALA A 210 13.24 15.37 -6.24
C ALA A 210 14.30 14.36 -5.80
N SER A 211 15.19 13.95 -6.72
CA SER A 211 16.22 12.94 -6.43
C SER A 211 17.14 13.37 -5.28
N THR A 212 17.43 14.67 -5.14
CA THR A 212 18.24 15.20 -4.04
C THR A 212 17.56 15.06 -2.67
N ALA A 213 16.27 15.40 -2.59
CA ALA A 213 15.47 15.26 -1.37
C ALA A 213 15.30 13.78 -0.97
N ILE A 214 15.10 12.90 -1.95
CA ILE A 214 15.01 11.46 -1.73
C ILE A 214 16.34 10.85 -1.30
N ALA A 215 17.46 11.29 -1.88
CA ALA A 215 18.79 10.88 -1.45
C ALA A 215 19.03 11.26 0.02
N ALA A 216 18.63 12.47 0.42
CA ALA A 216 18.71 12.92 1.80
C ALA A 216 17.80 12.11 2.74
N LEU A 217 16.56 11.83 2.33
CA LEU A 217 15.65 10.94 3.08
C LEU A 217 16.25 9.54 3.28
N SER A 218 16.92 8.99 2.26
CA SER A 218 17.53 7.65 2.35
C SER A 218 18.61 7.54 3.43
N THR A 219 19.21 8.67 3.83
CA THR A 219 20.18 8.79 4.93
C THR A 219 19.58 9.44 6.19
N ASN A 220 18.25 9.49 6.29
CA ASN A 220 17.48 10.12 7.38
C ASN A 220 17.72 11.62 7.57
N SER A 221 18.23 12.29 6.54
CA SER A 221 18.45 13.74 6.52
C SER A 221 17.24 14.41 5.86
N VAL A 222 16.25 14.80 6.66
CA VAL A 222 15.01 15.45 6.18
C VAL A 222 14.82 16.82 6.83
N PRO A 223 14.01 17.72 6.23
CA PRO A 223 13.67 19.01 6.85
C PRO A 223 12.99 18.87 8.23
N ASP A 224 12.22 17.81 8.42
CA ASP A 224 11.40 17.57 9.62
C ASP A 224 11.85 16.28 10.35
N PRO A 225 13.04 16.26 10.98
CA PRO A 225 13.61 15.03 11.54
C PRO A 225 12.79 14.44 12.69
N ALA A 226 12.09 15.28 13.46
CA ALA A 226 11.17 14.83 14.51
C ALA A 226 10.01 14.00 13.95
N LEU A 227 9.44 14.41 12.81
CA LEU A 227 8.38 13.68 12.13
C LEU A 227 8.88 12.33 11.59
N LEU A 228 10.07 12.30 10.97
CA LEU A 228 10.64 11.03 10.52
C LEU A 228 10.88 10.06 11.68
N LYS A 229 11.34 10.58 12.84
CA LYS A 229 11.50 9.79 14.05
C LYS A 229 10.17 9.24 14.57
N GLU A 230 9.14 10.08 14.64
CA GLU A 230 7.79 9.65 15.03
C GLU A 230 7.27 8.55 14.10
N LEU A 231 7.40 8.71 12.78
CA LEU A 231 7.00 7.70 11.80
C LEU A 231 7.79 6.39 11.95
N ALA A 232 9.06 6.45 12.33
CA ALA A 232 9.86 5.26 12.60
C ALA A 232 9.37 4.53 13.87
N GLU A 233 9.14 5.26 14.96
CA GLU A 233 8.60 4.70 16.20
C GLU A 233 7.20 4.09 16.00
N ASP A 234 6.34 4.75 15.21
CA ASP A 234 5.00 4.26 14.90
C ASP A 234 5.00 3.00 14.03
N ALA A 235 6.05 2.83 13.22
CA ALA A 235 6.25 1.60 12.46
C ALA A 235 6.66 0.42 13.37
N ASP A 236 7.45 0.69 14.41
CA ASP A 236 7.89 -0.30 15.39
C ASP A 236 6.76 -0.67 16.38
N ASN A 237 5.90 0.29 16.73
CA ASN A 237 4.75 0.12 17.63
C ASN A 237 3.59 -0.70 17.04
N ARG A 238 3.80 -1.36 15.89
CA ARG A 238 2.85 -2.29 15.27
C ARG A 238 2.56 -3.55 16.09
N ALA A 239 3.16 -3.68 17.28
CA ALA A 239 2.78 -4.67 18.30
C ALA A 239 1.68 -4.18 19.27
N THR A 240 1.51 -2.88 19.53
CA THR A 240 0.58 -2.43 20.59
C THR A 240 0.27 -0.92 20.53
N ALA A 241 -1.02 -0.56 20.55
CA ALA A 241 -1.60 0.77 20.90
C ALA A 241 -1.70 1.91 19.86
N ILE A 242 -2.87 1.96 19.19
CA ILE A 242 -3.97 2.97 19.28
C ILE A 242 -3.66 4.49 19.50
N GLN A 243 -4.06 5.29 18.49
CA GLN A 243 -4.65 6.66 18.51
C GLN A 243 -3.91 7.86 19.15
N ARG A 244 -2.74 8.30 18.65
CA ARG A 244 -2.37 9.72 18.80
C ARG A 244 -2.07 10.44 17.49
N GLN A 245 -2.79 11.55 17.37
CA GLN A 245 -2.62 12.78 16.60
C GLN A 245 -1.74 12.76 15.35
N PHE A 246 -2.35 12.33 14.25
CA PHE A 246 -2.23 13.08 13.02
C PHE A 246 -3.55 13.81 12.81
N SER A 247 -3.63 15.11 13.15
CA SER A 247 -4.83 15.90 12.86
C SER A 247 -4.96 16.03 11.33
N PRO A 248 -6.11 15.68 10.72
CA PRO A 248 -6.32 15.81 9.27
C PRO A 248 -6.01 17.22 8.77
N GLU A 249 -6.32 18.23 9.58
CA GLU A 249 -6.10 19.65 9.27
C GLU A 249 -4.63 20.05 9.11
N ASN A 250 -3.69 19.31 9.72
CA ASN A 250 -2.25 19.53 9.60
C ASN A 250 -1.59 18.70 8.49
N LEU A 251 -2.32 17.75 7.90
CA LEU A 251 -1.85 16.89 6.80
C LEU A 251 -2.53 17.19 5.47
N LEU A 252 -3.57 18.02 5.47
CA LEU A 252 -4.05 18.62 4.26
C LEU A 252 -2.95 19.54 3.71
N PRO A 253 -2.56 19.39 2.45
CA PRO A 253 -1.52 20.22 1.88
C PRO A 253 -1.94 21.68 1.90
N ARG A 254 -0.97 22.52 2.27
CA ARG A 254 -1.12 23.97 2.27
C ARG A 254 -1.28 24.54 0.85
N THR A 255 -0.89 23.77 -0.17
CA THR A 255 -1.01 24.14 -1.58
C THR A 255 -1.13 22.89 -2.46
N PRO A 256 -2.07 22.81 -3.42
CA PRO A 256 -2.09 21.74 -4.40
C PRO A 256 -0.75 21.69 -5.17
N ARG A 257 -0.11 20.52 -5.24
CA ARG A 257 1.09 20.30 -6.06
C ARG A 257 0.74 19.39 -7.24
N ASN A 258 1.08 19.81 -8.45
CA ASN A 258 1.17 18.89 -9.59
C ASN A 258 2.50 18.13 -9.56
N LEU A 259 2.68 17.11 -10.41
CA LEU A 259 3.91 16.29 -10.42
C LEU A 259 5.15 17.15 -10.65
N GLN A 260 5.08 18.14 -11.54
CA GLN A 260 6.20 19.02 -11.85
C GLN A 260 6.63 19.85 -10.63
N GLN A 261 5.69 20.40 -9.86
CA GLN A 261 5.96 21.12 -8.62
C GLN A 261 6.49 20.19 -7.52
N GLY A 262 5.96 18.96 -7.44
CA GLY A 262 6.44 17.95 -6.51
C GLY A 262 7.88 17.49 -6.77
N LEU A 263 8.38 17.68 -7.99
CA LEU A 263 9.74 17.32 -8.42
C LEU A 263 10.75 18.47 -8.35
N ALA A 264 10.31 19.73 -8.21
CA ALA A 264 11.14 20.92 -8.38
C ALA A 264 11.60 21.57 -7.05
N ILE A 265 11.12 21.09 -5.91
CA ILE A 265 11.43 21.63 -4.56
C ILE A 265 12.56 20.85 -3.90
#